data_AF-A0A6J5ZMS9-F1
#
_entry.id   AF-A0A6J5ZMS9-F1
#
_cell.length_a   1.000
_cell.length_b   1.000
_cell.length_c   1.000
_cell.angle_alpha   90.00
_cell.angle_beta   90.00
_cell.angle_gamma   90.00
#
_symmetry.space_group_name_H-M   'P 1'
#
loop_
_entity.id
_entity.type
_entity.pdbx_description
1 polymer ?
#
loop_
_entity_poly.entity_id
_entity_poly.type
_entity_poly.pdbx_seq_one_letter_code
_entity_poly.pdbx_strand_id
1 'polypeptide(L)'
;MNGSESDFYHDDPLDLIEASAKKKMPSFLALLLLVLVGTFFIQTTLAQNVSLNSGNPIEFGQGISATTACSGSTQLTITPSAAFTNAANAGSFKFESFTVSGIPVQCHGSDFTINAFGNTDAAPLALFNSTATNVVVYNNAGTFESGVGSSGISVSGSAGRFTVVFSAPVAQSSSIFKITIQSGPHTIPSCSQGGSCIVGSVGPGGGRVFYVASTPFTCGANLTSSCSYLEAAPTTGASAWSDGNFYWSGSTSTRVGTTGTAIGTGLANTNAIVSQSNTAGRAATGSQAYRGPNNLTDWFLPSKDELNQMCKWARGLPWTSDSTLCSSGGLLNSGIGAQGFGAAAYWSSSEPSVASNAAWSQGFTNGTQYDSTTKSSTYWVRPIRAF
;
A
#
# COMPACT_ATOMS: atom_id res chain seq x y z
N MET A 1 54.37 62.56 26.34
CA MET A 1 54.26 61.11 26.55
C MET A 1 52.89 60.70 26.02
N ASN A 2 52.92 59.88 24.96
CA ASN A 2 51.78 59.39 24.16
C ASN A 2 50.66 58.79 25.03
N GLY A 3 49.38 58.86 24.67
CA GLY A 3 48.74 59.44 23.50
C GLY A 3 47.23 59.29 23.68
N SER A 4 46.50 60.39 23.50
CA SER A 4 45.06 60.46 23.37
C SER A 4 44.80 61.18 22.07
N GLU A 5 43.97 60.64 21.20
CA GLU A 5 42.89 61.42 20.61
C GLU A 5 41.94 60.54 19.84
N SER A 6 40.68 60.85 20.09
CA SER A 6 39.47 60.25 19.60
C SER A 6 38.98 60.98 18.34
N ASP A 7 37.96 60.36 17.74
CA ASP A 7 36.86 61.01 17.04
C ASP A 7 36.98 61.35 15.54
N PHE A 8 36.27 60.50 14.78
CA PHE A 8 35.06 60.86 14.02
C PHE A 8 35.23 61.60 12.69
N TYR A 9 34.92 60.90 11.59
CA TYR A 9 34.05 61.45 10.54
C TYR A 9 33.43 60.35 9.65
N HIS A 10 32.11 60.38 9.51
CA HIS A 10 31.33 59.66 8.51
C HIS A 10 30.95 60.66 7.40
N ASP A 11 31.02 60.23 6.14
CA ASP A 11 29.89 60.34 5.19
C ASP A 11 30.25 59.65 3.85
N ASP A 12 29.47 58.62 3.53
CA ASP A 12 29.41 57.84 2.28
C ASP A 12 28.98 58.70 1.06
N PRO A 13 28.82 58.18 -0.18
CA PRO A 13 29.17 56.88 -0.78
C PRO A 13 29.88 57.03 -2.16
N LEU A 14 30.60 56.01 -2.63
CA LEU A 14 30.64 55.70 -4.08
C LEU A 14 30.76 54.20 -4.32
N ASP A 15 29.74 53.65 -4.99
CA ASP A 15 29.73 52.31 -5.58
C ASP A 15 30.93 52.09 -6.50
N LEU A 16 31.76 51.11 -6.19
CA LEU A 16 32.61 50.45 -7.18
C LEU A 16 32.43 48.93 -7.07
N ILE A 17 31.70 48.44 -8.07
CA ILE A 17 31.57 47.04 -8.44
C ILE A 17 32.96 46.47 -8.70
N GLU A 18 33.42 45.54 -7.87
CA GLU A 18 34.49 44.62 -8.26
C GLU A 18 33.95 43.19 -8.36
N ALA A 19 33.97 42.70 -9.59
CA ALA A 19 33.43 41.43 -10.00
C ALA A 19 34.18 40.24 -9.38
N SER A 20 33.41 39.30 -8.85
CA SER A 20 33.87 37.97 -8.43
C SER A 20 34.66 37.29 -9.56
N ALA A 21 35.96 37.07 -9.33
CA ALA A 21 36.83 36.32 -10.22
C ALA A 21 36.41 34.83 -10.27
N LYS A 22 35.59 34.46 -11.26
CA LYS A 22 35.30 33.06 -11.59
C LYS A 22 36.56 32.38 -12.15
N LYS A 23 37.18 31.53 -11.34
CA LYS A 23 38.23 30.57 -11.78
C LYS A 23 37.68 29.70 -12.92
N LYS A 24 38.23 29.85 -14.13
CA LYS A 24 37.94 28.99 -15.28
C LYS A 24 38.58 27.62 -15.05
N MET A 25 37.77 26.59 -14.79
CA MET A 25 38.24 25.20 -14.84
C MET A 25 38.51 24.82 -16.31
N PRO A 26 39.59 24.08 -16.61
CA PRO A 26 39.88 23.65 -17.97
C PRO A 26 38.84 22.64 -18.45
N SER A 27 38.24 22.95 -19.61
CA SER A 27 37.17 22.22 -20.31
C SER A 27 37.42 20.71 -20.53
N PHE A 28 38.66 20.25 -20.39
CA PHE A 28 39.03 18.84 -20.57
C PHE A 28 38.55 17.91 -19.45
N LEU A 29 38.31 18.40 -18.22
CA LEU A 29 37.86 17.54 -17.12
C LEU A 29 36.34 17.26 -17.16
N ALA A 30 35.55 18.17 -17.74
CA ALA A 30 34.12 17.99 -17.92
C ALA A 30 33.79 16.96 -19.00
N LEU A 31 34.63 16.87 -20.05
CA LEU A 31 34.48 15.88 -21.12
C LEU A 31 34.77 14.46 -20.62
N LEU A 32 35.76 14.29 -19.73
CA LEU A 32 36.10 12.97 -19.16
C LEU A 32 35.02 12.47 -18.17
N LEU A 33 34.39 13.37 -17.41
CA LEU A 33 33.25 13.02 -16.56
C LEU A 33 31.98 12.69 -17.36
N LEU A 34 31.75 13.35 -18.51
CA LEU A 34 30.64 13.01 -19.41
C LEU A 34 30.84 11.66 -20.11
N VAL A 35 32.09 11.26 -20.40
CA VAL A 35 32.39 9.93 -20.96
C VAL A 35 32.32 8.83 -19.90
N LEU A 36 32.63 9.11 -18.62
CA LEU A 36 32.46 8.16 -17.52
C LEU A 36 31.01 8.00 -17.04
N VAL A 37 30.17 9.04 -17.16
CA VAL A 37 28.71 8.93 -16.90
C VAL A 37 27.98 8.34 -18.11
N GLY A 38 28.49 8.55 -19.33
CA GLY A 38 27.95 7.98 -20.57
C GLY A 38 28.11 6.46 -20.71
N THR A 39 29.02 5.81 -19.99
CA THR A 39 29.19 4.35 -20.04
C THR A 39 28.41 3.59 -18.97
N PHE A 40 27.89 4.26 -17.94
CA PHE A 40 27.05 3.64 -16.91
C PHE A 40 25.54 3.69 -17.20
N PHE A 41 25.11 4.46 -18.22
CA PHE A 41 23.68 4.67 -18.51
C PHE A 41 23.26 4.45 -19.97
N ILE A 42 24.09 3.83 -20.81
CA ILE A 42 23.61 3.31 -22.09
C ILE A 42 23.27 1.84 -21.92
N GLN A 43 22.03 1.57 -21.51
CA GLN A 43 21.35 0.36 -21.97
C GLN A 43 21.21 0.48 -23.49
N THR A 44 22.23 0.07 -24.25
CA THR A 44 22.06 -0.16 -25.68
C THR A 44 21.19 -1.40 -25.80
N THR A 45 19.88 -1.21 -25.91
CA THR A 45 19.03 -2.24 -26.52
C THR A 45 19.47 -2.35 -27.98
N LEU A 46 20.43 -3.24 -28.23
CA LEU A 46 20.82 -3.64 -29.58
C LEU A 46 19.64 -4.44 -30.15
N ALA A 47 18.86 -3.80 -31.02
CA ALA A 47 17.85 -4.50 -31.79
C ALA A 47 18.55 -5.29 -32.91
N GLN A 48 18.31 -6.60 -32.99
CA GLN A 48 18.76 -7.43 -34.11
C GLN A 48 17.55 -8.17 -34.73
N ASN A 49 17.60 -8.27 -36.05
CA ASN A 49 16.52 -8.62 -36.97
C ASN A 49 15.71 -9.87 -36.61
N VAL A 50 14.38 -9.75 -36.69
CA VAL A 50 13.49 -10.91 -36.79
C VAL A 50 13.23 -11.20 -38.27
N SER A 51 13.67 -12.38 -38.70
CA SER A 51 13.26 -12.99 -39.96
C SER A 51 11.83 -13.50 -39.81
N LEU A 52 10.91 -12.98 -40.63
CA LEU A 52 9.57 -13.53 -40.78
C LEU A 52 9.59 -14.51 -41.95
N ASN A 53 9.24 -15.76 -41.63
CA ASN A 53 9.42 -16.96 -42.43
C ASN A 53 9.00 -16.84 -43.90
N SER A 54 9.71 -17.59 -44.73
CA SER A 54 9.61 -17.70 -46.17
C SER A 54 8.27 -18.27 -46.65
N GLY A 55 7.45 -17.44 -47.29
CA GLY A 55 6.71 -17.85 -48.49
C GLY A 55 5.32 -18.48 -48.35
N ASN A 56 4.62 -18.39 -47.20
CA ASN A 56 3.21 -18.84 -47.09
C ASN A 56 2.27 -17.71 -46.62
N PRO A 57 0.98 -17.70 -47.04
CA PRO A 57 0.01 -16.67 -46.65
C PRO A 57 -0.37 -16.71 -45.15
N ILE A 58 -0.61 -15.53 -44.58
CA ILE A 58 -0.83 -15.27 -43.14
C ILE A 58 -2.33 -15.25 -42.80
N GLU A 59 -2.74 -15.91 -41.71
CA GLU A 59 -4.08 -15.81 -41.10
C GLU A 59 -4.12 -14.86 -39.88
N PHE A 60 -5.33 -14.46 -39.48
CA PHE A 60 -5.66 -13.42 -38.49
C PHE A 60 -4.85 -13.50 -37.18
N GLY A 61 -4.34 -12.35 -36.71
CA GLY A 61 -3.85 -12.13 -35.33
C GLY A 61 -2.33 -12.17 -35.10
N GLN A 62 -1.49 -12.19 -36.14
CA GLN A 62 -0.04 -12.24 -35.95
C GLN A 62 0.61 -10.86 -35.82
N GLY A 63 0.80 -10.47 -34.56
CA GLY A 63 1.84 -9.54 -34.14
C GLY A 63 2.33 -9.92 -32.75
N ILE A 64 3.40 -10.72 -32.66
CA ILE A 64 4.16 -10.85 -31.40
C ILE A 64 5.28 -9.82 -31.50
N SER A 65 5.13 -8.68 -30.83
CA SER A 65 6.25 -7.77 -30.61
C SER A 65 6.93 -8.20 -29.32
N ALA A 66 8.05 -8.92 -29.43
CA ALA A 66 8.87 -9.27 -28.29
C ALA A 66 9.55 -8.01 -27.76
N THR A 67 9.05 -7.50 -26.64
CA THR A 67 9.80 -6.65 -25.72
C THR A 67 10.73 -7.55 -24.88
N THR A 68 11.73 -6.98 -24.21
CA THR A 68 12.75 -7.76 -23.49
C THR A 68 12.13 -8.83 -22.58
N ALA A 69 12.42 -10.09 -22.88
CA ALA A 69 12.02 -11.24 -22.09
C ALA A 69 13.27 -11.97 -21.57
N CYS A 70 13.17 -12.51 -20.36
CA CYS A 70 14.19 -13.28 -19.67
C CYS A 70 14.60 -14.52 -20.47
N SER A 71 13.84 -14.90 -21.50
CA SER A 71 14.12 -16.04 -22.35
C SER A 71 15.33 -15.86 -23.25
N GLY A 72 15.84 -14.64 -23.41
CA GLY A 72 16.98 -14.33 -24.28
C GLY A 72 16.68 -14.74 -25.72
N SER A 73 17.48 -15.64 -26.28
CA SER A 73 17.26 -16.21 -27.62
C SER A 73 16.25 -17.36 -27.66
N THR A 74 15.78 -17.85 -26.51
CA THR A 74 14.78 -18.92 -26.46
C THR A 74 13.42 -18.36 -26.88
N GLN A 75 12.81 -18.98 -27.89
CA GLN A 75 11.52 -18.56 -28.42
C GLN A 75 10.41 -18.86 -27.40
N LEU A 76 9.69 -17.81 -26.99
CA LEU A 76 8.42 -17.93 -26.28
C LEU A 76 7.28 -18.06 -27.28
N THR A 77 6.35 -18.97 -27.01
CA THR A 77 5.15 -19.14 -27.83
C THR A 77 3.92 -18.78 -27.00
N ILE A 78 3.10 -17.86 -27.50
CA ILE A 78 1.80 -17.52 -26.90
C ILE A 78 0.70 -18.12 -27.76
N THR A 79 -0.14 -18.95 -27.15
CA THR A 79 -1.30 -19.57 -27.80
C THR A 79 -2.58 -18.98 -27.20
N PRO A 80 -3.23 -18.00 -27.85
CA PRO A 80 -4.50 -17.46 -27.40
C PRO A 80 -5.63 -18.47 -27.60
N SER A 81 -6.65 -18.39 -26.75
CA SER A 81 -7.86 -19.21 -26.85
C SER A 81 -9.10 -18.35 -26.63
N ALA A 82 -10.15 -18.64 -27.41
CA ALA A 82 -11.42 -17.94 -27.36
C ALA A 82 -12.54 -18.88 -26.94
N ALA A 83 -13.49 -18.38 -26.15
CA ALA A 83 -14.68 -19.10 -25.75
C ALA A 83 -15.95 -18.32 -26.15
N PHE A 84 -17.02 -19.04 -26.46
CA PHE A 84 -18.29 -18.43 -26.81
C PHE A 84 -19.10 -18.11 -25.55
N THR A 85 -19.48 -16.85 -25.38
CA THR A 85 -20.36 -16.41 -24.29
C THR A 85 -21.76 -16.17 -24.84
N ASN A 86 -22.76 -16.89 -24.32
CA ASN A 86 -24.17 -16.64 -24.63
C ASN A 86 -24.63 -15.31 -24.00
N ALA A 87 -25.10 -14.38 -24.83
CA ALA A 87 -25.72 -13.13 -24.39
C ALA A 87 -27.08 -12.96 -25.07
N ALA A 88 -28.01 -12.27 -24.41
CA ALA A 88 -29.25 -11.85 -25.04
C ALA A 88 -28.89 -10.93 -26.21
N ASN A 89 -29.27 -11.29 -27.45
CA ASN A 89 -28.95 -10.63 -28.73
C ASN A 89 -27.74 -11.15 -29.53
N ALA A 90 -27.51 -12.48 -29.48
CA ALA A 90 -26.41 -13.23 -30.12
C ALA A 90 -25.12 -13.24 -29.31
N GLY A 91 -24.64 -14.44 -28.97
CA GLY A 91 -23.41 -14.61 -28.23
C GLY A 91 -22.18 -14.14 -29.01
N SER A 92 -21.08 -13.94 -28.31
CA SER A 92 -19.82 -13.47 -28.90
C SER A 92 -18.65 -14.35 -28.46
N PHE A 93 -17.65 -14.51 -29.32
CA PHE A 93 -16.38 -15.11 -28.90
C PHE A 93 -15.56 -14.08 -28.12
N LYS A 94 -15.22 -14.44 -26.89
CA LYS A 94 -14.35 -13.66 -26.00
C LYS A 94 -12.95 -14.24 -25.99
N PHE A 95 -11.95 -13.39 -25.87
CA PHE A 95 -10.59 -13.83 -25.56
C PHE A 95 -10.58 -14.29 -24.10
N GLU A 96 -10.59 -15.60 -23.90
CA GLU A 96 -10.88 -16.25 -22.60
C GLU A 96 -9.60 -16.55 -21.81
N SER A 97 -8.58 -16.97 -22.55
CA SER A 97 -7.38 -17.54 -21.97
C SER A 97 -6.22 -17.49 -22.96
N PHE A 98 -5.02 -17.68 -22.44
CA PHE A 98 -3.84 -17.93 -23.27
C PHE A 98 -2.86 -18.83 -22.54
N THR A 99 -2.10 -19.58 -23.32
CA THR A 99 -0.96 -20.37 -22.85
C THR A 99 0.33 -19.73 -23.31
N VAL A 100 1.31 -19.61 -22.42
CA VAL A 100 2.70 -19.29 -22.77
C VAL A 100 3.55 -20.53 -22.56
N SER A 101 4.36 -20.89 -23.55
CA SER A 101 5.29 -22.03 -23.49
C SER A 101 6.69 -21.66 -23.99
N GLY A 102 7.67 -22.51 -23.69
CA GLY A 102 9.07 -22.30 -24.05
C GLY A 102 9.84 -21.45 -23.03
N ILE A 103 9.34 -21.35 -21.80
CA ILE A 103 9.93 -20.52 -20.76
C ILE A 103 11.17 -21.24 -20.17
N PRO A 104 12.39 -20.72 -20.36
CA PRO A 104 13.60 -21.34 -19.84
C PRO A 104 13.76 -21.12 -18.33
N VAL A 105 14.59 -21.93 -17.68
CA VAL A 105 14.88 -21.87 -16.24
C VAL A 105 15.48 -20.53 -15.79
N GLN A 106 16.18 -19.82 -16.68
CA GLN A 106 16.75 -18.50 -16.37
C GLN A 106 15.67 -17.41 -16.14
N CYS A 107 14.41 -17.70 -16.46
CA CYS A 107 13.26 -16.85 -16.17
C CYS A 107 12.71 -17.01 -14.74
N HIS A 108 13.27 -17.91 -13.92
CA HIS A 108 12.89 -18.01 -12.51
C HIS A 108 13.09 -16.66 -11.81
N GLY A 109 12.14 -16.25 -10.97
CA GLY A 109 12.19 -14.96 -10.29
C GLY A 109 11.70 -13.77 -11.13
N SER A 110 11.20 -14.01 -12.34
CA SER A 110 10.69 -12.94 -13.21
C SER A 110 9.16 -12.90 -13.25
N ASP A 111 8.62 -11.69 -13.39
CA ASP A 111 7.22 -11.45 -13.73
C ASP A 111 7.06 -11.35 -15.24
N PHE A 112 6.16 -12.11 -15.83
CA PHE A 112 5.72 -11.96 -17.22
C PHE A 112 4.52 -11.03 -17.27
N THR A 113 4.64 -9.92 -17.99
CA THR A 113 3.51 -9.01 -18.26
C THR A 113 3.03 -9.20 -19.69
N ILE A 114 1.73 -9.48 -19.84
CA ILE A 114 1.06 -9.74 -21.11
C ILE A 114 0.00 -8.66 -21.35
N ASN A 115 0.02 -8.14 -22.57
CA ASN A 115 -0.93 -7.14 -23.06
C ASN A 115 -1.43 -7.55 -24.43
N ALA A 116 -2.67 -7.20 -24.76
CA ALA A 116 -3.20 -7.36 -26.10
C ALA A 116 -3.69 -6.02 -26.65
N PHE A 117 -3.59 -5.84 -27.97
CA PHE A 117 -3.88 -4.58 -28.64
C PHE A 117 -4.75 -4.84 -29.88
N GLY A 118 -5.54 -3.83 -30.24
CA GLY A 118 -6.19 -3.76 -31.55
C GLY A 118 -5.17 -3.49 -32.67
N ASN A 119 -5.68 -3.42 -33.90
CA ASN A 119 -4.84 -3.32 -35.09
C ASN A 119 -3.97 -2.05 -35.12
N THR A 120 -4.57 -0.91 -34.77
CA THR A 120 -3.92 0.41 -34.81
C THR A 120 -3.72 1.01 -33.42
N ASP A 121 -4.11 0.29 -32.37
CA ASP A 121 -4.15 0.83 -31.02
C ASP A 121 -2.75 0.90 -30.41
N ALA A 122 -2.41 2.08 -29.87
CA ALA A 122 -1.20 2.28 -29.08
C ALA A 122 -1.39 1.86 -27.61
N ALA A 123 -2.64 1.86 -27.12
CA ALA A 123 -3.00 1.45 -25.77
C ALA A 123 -3.50 -0.01 -25.74
N PRO A 124 -3.22 -0.77 -24.67
CA PRO A 124 -3.74 -2.13 -24.57
C PRO A 124 -5.27 -2.17 -24.37
N LEU A 125 -5.90 -3.21 -24.90
CA LEU A 125 -7.32 -3.50 -24.73
C LEU A 125 -7.62 -3.98 -23.31
N ALA A 126 -8.82 -3.65 -22.80
CA ALA A 126 -9.33 -4.26 -21.58
C ALA A 126 -9.63 -5.74 -21.85
N LEU A 127 -9.03 -6.63 -21.06
CA LEU A 127 -9.07 -8.08 -21.23
C LEU A 127 -10.08 -8.74 -20.29
N PHE A 128 -10.13 -8.32 -19.02
CA PHE A 128 -10.99 -8.89 -17.99
C PHE A 128 -11.45 -7.86 -16.95
N ASN A 129 -12.43 -8.22 -16.11
CA ASN A 129 -12.94 -7.40 -15.00
C ASN A 129 -13.30 -5.96 -15.41
N SER A 130 -13.90 -5.79 -16.59
CA SER A 130 -14.27 -4.51 -17.22
C SER A 130 -13.11 -3.65 -17.73
N THR A 131 -12.07 -3.42 -16.94
CA THR A 131 -11.02 -2.43 -17.27
C THR A 131 -9.59 -2.96 -17.22
N ALA A 132 -9.36 -4.23 -16.85
CA ALA A 132 -8.01 -4.73 -16.64
C ALA A 132 -7.30 -4.97 -17.98
N THR A 133 -6.18 -4.31 -18.20
CA THR A 133 -5.43 -4.32 -19.47
C THR A 133 -4.12 -5.11 -19.42
N ASN A 134 -3.65 -5.40 -18.20
CA ASN A 134 -2.36 -6.05 -17.92
C ASN A 134 -2.61 -7.40 -17.23
N VAL A 135 -1.96 -8.44 -17.71
CA VAL A 135 -1.89 -9.75 -17.04
C VAL A 135 -0.45 -9.98 -16.61
N VAL A 136 -0.22 -10.16 -15.31
CA VAL A 136 1.09 -10.40 -14.72
C VAL A 136 1.11 -11.81 -14.14
N VAL A 137 2.11 -12.60 -14.52
CA VAL A 137 2.34 -13.96 -14.03
C VAL A 137 3.74 -14.06 -13.47
N TYR A 138 3.87 -14.41 -12.20
CA TYR A 138 5.14 -14.63 -11.53
C TYR A 138 5.63 -16.05 -11.78
N ASN A 139 6.89 -16.20 -12.21
CA ASN A 139 7.59 -17.48 -12.30
C ASN A 139 8.38 -17.78 -11.02
N ASN A 140 7.73 -18.49 -10.10
CA ASN A 140 8.30 -18.94 -8.85
C ASN A 140 9.04 -20.27 -9.04
N ALA A 141 10.29 -20.17 -9.49
CA ALA A 141 11.20 -21.31 -9.67
C ALA A 141 10.59 -22.46 -10.51
N GLY A 142 9.83 -22.15 -11.56
CA GLY A 142 9.22 -23.12 -12.48
C GLY A 142 7.77 -23.49 -12.15
N THR A 143 7.24 -22.95 -11.04
CA THR A 143 5.80 -22.84 -10.78
C THR A 143 5.31 -21.44 -11.14
N PHE A 144 4.03 -21.30 -11.49
CA PHE A 144 3.49 -20.03 -11.97
C PHE A 144 2.29 -19.59 -11.15
N GLU A 145 2.30 -18.34 -10.71
CA GLU A 145 1.26 -17.74 -9.89
C GLU A 145 0.89 -16.34 -10.39
N SER A 146 -0.25 -15.81 -9.94
CA SER A 146 -0.67 -14.46 -10.32
C SER A 146 0.31 -13.43 -9.76
N GLY A 147 0.83 -12.55 -10.62
CA GLY A 147 1.66 -11.42 -10.20
C GLY A 147 0.83 -10.25 -9.68
N VAL A 148 1.53 -9.21 -9.20
CA VAL A 148 0.93 -8.00 -8.64
C VAL A 148 -0.04 -7.36 -9.63
N GLY A 149 -1.22 -6.96 -9.14
CA GLY A 149 -2.24 -6.24 -9.94
C GLY A 149 -3.11 -7.12 -10.85
N SER A 150 -2.93 -8.45 -10.83
CA SER A 150 -3.67 -9.37 -11.72
C SER A 150 -4.81 -10.13 -11.05
N SER A 151 -5.56 -9.47 -10.15
CA SER A 151 -6.72 -10.07 -9.50
C SER A 151 -7.83 -10.44 -10.50
N GLY A 152 -8.38 -11.65 -10.42
CA GLY A 152 -9.46 -12.12 -11.32
C GLY A 152 -9.00 -13.02 -12.46
N ILE A 153 -7.77 -13.54 -12.38
CA ILE A 153 -7.26 -14.59 -13.25
C ILE A 153 -6.99 -15.86 -12.44
N SER A 154 -7.01 -17.01 -13.10
CA SER A 154 -6.41 -18.25 -12.58
C SER A 154 -5.17 -18.58 -13.40
N VAL A 155 -4.06 -18.86 -12.73
CA VAL A 155 -2.80 -19.30 -13.36
C VAL A 155 -2.62 -20.78 -13.06
N SER A 156 -2.29 -21.57 -14.08
CA SER A 156 -1.93 -22.98 -13.95
C SER A 156 -0.75 -23.30 -14.85
N GLY A 157 0.08 -24.26 -14.45
CA GLY A 157 1.20 -24.73 -15.25
C GLY A 157 2.43 -25.07 -14.45
N SER A 158 3.41 -25.64 -15.14
CA SER A 158 4.68 -26.09 -14.59
C SER A 158 5.68 -26.28 -15.72
N ALA A 159 6.98 -26.33 -15.40
CA ALA A 159 8.03 -26.77 -16.31
C ALA A 159 8.08 -25.98 -17.64
N GLY A 160 8.15 -24.66 -17.53
CA GLY A 160 8.36 -23.79 -18.70
C GLY A 160 7.10 -23.46 -19.50
N ARG A 161 5.92 -23.76 -18.95
CA ARG A 161 4.61 -23.43 -19.53
C ARG A 161 3.63 -22.99 -18.45
N PHE A 162 2.86 -21.94 -18.74
CA PHE A 162 1.69 -21.55 -17.96
C PHE A 162 0.49 -21.26 -18.85
N THR A 163 -0.70 -21.33 -18.25
CA THR A 163 -1.98 -20.96 -18.83
C THR A 163 -2.70 -20.02 -17.88
N VAL A 164 -3.19 -18.91 -18.42
CA VAL A 164 -4.04 -17.97 -17.72
C VAL A 164 -5.46 -18.10 -18.23
N VAL A 165 -6.42 -18.15 -17.31
CA VAL A 165 -7.86 -18.06 -17.62
C VAL A 165 -8.43 -16.83 -16.91
N PHE A 166 -9.23 -16.04 -17.62
CA PHE A 166 -9.89 -14.87 -17.06
C PHE A 166 -11.20 -15.26 -16.38
N SER A 167 -11.45 -14.75 -15.18
CA SER A 167 -12.72 -15.04 -14.47
C SER A 167 -13.92 -14.29 -15.07
N ALA A 168 -13.68 -13.14 -15.69
CA ALA A 168 -14.70 -12.31 -16.33
C ALA A 168 -14.12 -11.61 -17.57
N PRO A 169 -13.98 -12.31 -18.71
CA PRO A 169 -13.38 -11.79 -19.93
C PRO A 169 -14.28 -10.74 -20.60
N VAL A 170 -13.67 -9.68 -21.12
CA VAL A 170 -14.42 -8.58 -21.77
C VAL A 170 -14.01 -8.32 -23.22
N ALA A 171 -12.74 -8.58 -23.59
CA ALA A 171 -12.26 -8.43 -24.95
C ALA A 171 -12.92 -9.43 -25.92
N GLN A 172 -13.39 -8.94 -27.08
CA GLN A 172 -13.81 -9.82 -28.17
C GLN A 172 -12.57 -10.43 -28.82
N SER A 173 -12.59 -11.74 -29.14
CA SER A 173 -11.45 -12.39 -29.79
C SER A 173 -11.08 -11.74 -31.13
N SER A 174 -12.08 -11.26 -31.88
CA SER A 174 -11.92 -10.52 -33.13
C SER A 174 -11.23 -9.15 -32.99
N SER A 175 -11.16 -8.61 -31.78
CA SER A 175 -10.49 -7.33 -31.51
C SER A 175 -8.99 -7.48 -31.21
N ILE A 176 -8.50 -8.70 -31.02
CA ILE A 176 -7.09 -8.97 -30.70
C ILE A 176 -6.28 -9.13 -31.98
N PHE A 177 -5.39 -8.17 -32.26
CA PHE A 177 -4.49 -8.21 -33.43
C PHE A 177 -3.03 -8.42 -33.04
N LYS A 178 -2.65 -7.98 -31.84
CA LYS A 178 -1.27 -8.07 -31.33
C LYS A 178 -1.28 -8.50 -29.87
N ILE A 179 -0.40 -9.42 -29.49
CA ILE A 179 -0.16 -9.78 -28.09
C ILE A 179 1.32 -9.58 -27.81
N THR A 180 1.64 -8.88 -26.73
CA THR A 180 3.02 -8.66 -26.30
C THR A 180 3.28 -9.39 -24.99
N ILE A 181 4.51 -9.84 -24.82
CA ILE A 181 5.03 -10.37 -23.57
C ILE A 181 6.36 -9.69 -23.26
N GLN A 182 6.48 -9.21 -22.03
CA GLN A 182 7.71 -8.71 -21.44
C GLN A 182 7.97 -9.44 -20.14
N SER A 183 9.23 -9.52 -19.73
CA SER A 183 9.54 -9.93 -18.37
C SER A 183 10.32 -8.87 -17.62
N GLY A 184 10.08 -8.75 -16.32
CA GLY A 184 10.88 -7.93 -15.42
C GLY A 184 11.22 -8.68 -14.13
N PRO A 185 12.05 -8.10 -13.26
CA PRO A 185 12.24 -8.59 -11.89
C PRO A 185 10.88 -8.73 -11.19
N HIS A 186 10.70 -9.80 -10.41
CA HIS A 186 9.47 -9.98 -9.64
C HIS A 186 9.25 -8.82 -8.66
N THR A 187 8.04 -8.24 -8.71
CA THR A 187 7.62 -7.21 -7.77
C THR A 187 6.90 -7.86 -6.60
N ILE A 188 7.45 -7.72 -5.39
CA ILE A 188 6.77 -8.18 -4.18
C ILE A 188 5.60 -7.21 -3.92
N PRO A 189 4.37 -7.72 -3.70
CA PRO A 189 3.23 -6.86 -3.37
C PRO A 189 3.55 -5.99 -2.15
N SER A 190 3.23 -4.71 -2.21
CA SER A 190 3.31 -3.86 -1.02
C SER A 190 2.24 -4.26 0.00
N CYS A 191 2.41 -3.85 1.26
CA CYS A 191 1.41 -4.09 2.31
C CYS A 191 -0.01 -3.64 1.91
N SER A 192 -0.13 -2.48 1.26
CA SER A 192 -1.43 -1.96 0.78
C SER A 192 -2.05 -2.78 -0.35
N GLN A 193 -1.26 -3.64 -1.00
CA GLN A 193 -1.68 -4.55 -2.07
C GLN A 193 -1.82 -6.00 -1.59
N GLY A 194 -1.77 -6.25 -0.27
CA GLY A 194 -1.91 -7.58 0.31
C GLY A 194 -0.60 -8.35 0.50
N GLY A 195 0.55 -7.70 0.33
CA GLY A 195 1.85 -8.29 0.70
C GLY A 195 2.15 -8.19 2.20
N SER A 196 3.29 -8.72 2.60
CA SER A 196 3.76 -8.65 3.99
C SER A 196 3.96 -7.21 4.46
N CYS A 197 3.45 -6.90 5.64
CA CYS A 197 3.55 -5.57 6.23
C CYS A 197 4.68 -5.49 7.27
N ILE A 198 5.30 -4.30 7.35
CA ILE A 198 6.15 -3.89 8.46
C ILE A 198 5.56 -2.63 9.11
N VAL A 199 5.95 -2.35 10.36
CA VAL A 199 5.54 -1.12 11.04
C VAL A 199 5.99 0.10 10.23
N GLY A 200 5.08 1.05 10.03
CA GLY A 200 5.27 2.26 9.24
C GLY A 200 4.86 2.13 7.76
N SER A 201 4.63 0.93 7.24
CA SER A 201 4.09 0.74 5.88
C SER A 201 2.66 1.29 5.74
N VAL A 202 2.25 1.56 4.50
CA VAL A 202 0.86 1.89 4.17
C VAL A 202 0.05 0.59 4.12
N GLY A 203 -1.01 0.48 4.91
CA GLY A 203 -1.91 -0.67 4.91
C GLY A 203 -3.01 -0.57 3.82
N PRO A 204 -3.83 -1.62 3.65
CA PRO A 204 -4.90 -1.67 2.66
C PRO A 204 -5.97 -0.59 2.85
N GLY A 205 -6.17 -0.07 4.06
CA GLY A 205 -7.04 1.07 4.32
C GLY A 205 -6.44 2.43 3.96
N GLY A 206 -5.15 2.48 3.60
CA GLY A 206 -4.40 3.72 3.41
C GLY A 206 -3.82 4.28 4.71
N GLY A 207 -4.02 3.59 5.83
CA GLY A 207 -3.45 3.92 7.14
C GLY A 207 -1.97 3.55 7.24
N ARG A 208 -1.39 3.84 8.41
CA ARG A 208 -0.03 3.40 8.74
C ARG A 208 -0.11 2.19 9.65
N VAL A 209 0.57 1.11 9.25
CA VAL A 209 0.69 -0.09 10.08
C VAL A 209 1.46 0.26 11.35
N PHE A 210 0.84 0.07 12.51
CA PHE A 210 1.45 0.37 13.80
C PHE A 210 1.74 -0.89 14.62
N TYR A 211 1.16 -2.02 14.22
CA TYR A 211 1.35 -3.30 14.87
C TYR A 211 1.42 -4.43 13.84
N VAL A 212 2.42 -5.29 14.03
CA VAL A 212 2.61 -6.53 13.29
C VAL A 212 2.71 -7.64 14.33
N ALA A 213 1.79 -8.59 14.29
CA ALA A 213 1.75 -9.69 15.24
C ALA A 213 2.84 -10.71 14.93
N SER A 214 3.45 -11.28 15.98
CA SER A 214 4.39 -12.40 15.83
C SER A 214 3.67 -13.70 15.43
N THR A 215 2.40 -13.82 15.81
CA THR A 215 1.48 -14.90 15.44
C THR A 215 0.11 -14.29 15.15
N PRO A 216 -0.65 -14.78 14.16
CA PRO A 216 -1.98 -14.24 13.87
C PRO A 216 -2.90 -14.27 15.09
N PHE A 217 -3.73 -13.24 15.23
CA PHE A 217 -4.69 -13.08 16.31
C PHE A 217 -6.12 -13.08 15.77
N THR A 218 -7.06 -13.45 16.64
CA THR A 218 -8.47 -13.47 16.29
C THR A 218 -9.05 -12.06 16.24
N CYS A 219 -9.77 -11.74 15.17
CA CYS A 219 -10.30 -10.41 14.90
C CYS A 219 -11.67 -10.46 14.21
N GLY A 220 -12.21 -9.30 13.84
CA GLY A 220 -13.49 -9.18 13.14
C GLY A 220 -14.67 -8.94 14.10
N ALA A 221 -15.84 -8.66 13.53
CA ALA A 221 -17.04 -8.34 14.31
C ALA A 221 -17.46 -9.47 15.28
N ASN A 222 -17.22 -10.72 14.89
CA ASN A 222 -17.59 -11.91 15.65
C ASN A 222 -16.38 -12.67 16.21
N LEU A 223 -15.16 -12.12 16.10
CA LEU A 223 -13.93 -12.79 16.52
C LEU A 223 -13.77 -14.17 15.87
N THR A 224 -13.94 -14.24 14.55
CA THR A 224 -13.78 -15.49 13.77
C THR A 224 -12.72 -15.38 12.67
N SER A 225 -12.28 -14.16 12.36
CA SER A 225 -11.23 -13.92 11.36
C SER A 225 -9.85 -14.03 12.01
N SER A 226 -8.85 -14.33 11.20
CA SER A 226 -7.44 -14.31 11.60
C SER A 226 -6.76 -13.10 10.97
N CYS A 227 -6.26 -12.18 11.79
CA CYS A 227 -5.53 -10.98 11.36
C CYS A 227 -4.07 -11.05 11.83
N SER A 228 -3.20 -10.32 11.15
CA SER A 228 -1.78 -10.20 11.52
C SER A 228 -1.34 -8.76 11.73
N TYR A 229 -2.14 -7.79 11.28
CA TYR A 229 -1.74 -6.39 11.22
C TYR A 229 -2.81 -5.47 11.79
N LEU A 230 -2.38 -4.35 12.36
CA LEU A 230 -3.24 -3.20 12.66
C LEU A 230 -2.69 -1.95 11.99
N GLU A 231 -3.58 -1.18 11.35
CA GLU A 231 -3.27 0.13 10.80
C GLU A 231 -4.07 1.24 11.48
N ALA A 232 -3.46 2.40 11.66
CA ALA A 232 -4.09 3.58 12.21
C ALA A 232 -4.48 4.54 11.08
N ALA A 233 -5.64 5.17 11.23
CA ALA A 233 -6.15 6.14 10.27
C ALA A 233 -5.11 7.23 9.97
N PRO A 234 -4.87 7.57 8.69
CA PRO A 234 -3.91 8.60 8.32
C PRO A 234 -4.42 9.99 8.75
N THR A 235 -3.53 10.86 9.21
CA THR A 235 -3.85 12.27 9.55
C THR A 235 -3.47 13.28 8.47
N THR A 236 -2.96 12.81 7.33
CA THR A 236 -2.59 13.63 6.19
C THR A 236 -3.10 13.01 4.90
N GLY A 237 -3.25 13.82 3.86
CA GLY A 237 -3.76 13.39 2.55
C GLY A 237 -5.29 13.47 2.44
N ALA A 238 -5.82 12.91 1.34
CA ALA A 238 -7.26 12.85 1.11
C ALA A 238 -7.94 11.93 2.13
N SER A 239 -9.13 12.31 2.61
CA SER A 239 -9.88 11.56 3.63
C SER A 239 -9.09 11.32 4.93
N ALA A 240 -8.20 12.24 5.30
CA ALA A 240 -7.47 12.19 6.55
C ALA A 240 -8.42 12.27 7.77
N TRP A 241 -8.11 11.51 8.81
CA TRP A 241 -8.72 11.65 10.11
C TRP A 241 -8.11 12.83 10.86
N SER A 242 -8.95 13.61 11.54
CA SER A 242 -8.52 14.62 12.49
C SER A 242 -8.79 14.10 13.90
N ASP A 243 -7.72 13.85 14.65
CA ASP A 243 -7.88 13.51 16.05
C ASP A 243 -8.57 14.69 16.77
N GLY A 244 -9.61 14.39 17.53
CA GLY A 244 -10.43 15.39 18.20
C GLY A 244 -11.12 14.85 19.43
N ASN A 245 -11.77 15.73 20.17
CA ASN A 245 -12.44 15.39 21.43
C ASN A 245 -13.82 14.77 21.16
N PHE A 246 -13.99 13.49 21.51
CA PHE A 246 -15.25 12.78 21.40
C PHE A 246 -15.71 12.25 22.76
N TYR A 247 -17.01 12.32 23.04
CA TYR A 247 -17.61 11.48 24.08
C TYR A 247 -17.49 10.02 23.68
N TRP A 248 -17.30 9.12 24.65
CA TRP A 248 -17.04 7.71 24.37
C TRP A 248 -18.17 7.03 23.58
N SER A 249 -19.41 7.22 24.03
CA SER A 249 -20.64 6.73 23.40
C SER A 249 -21.80 7.68 23.69
N GLY A 250 -22.99 7.39 23.13
CA GLY A 250 -24.21 8.15 23.49
C GLY A 250 -24.82 7.72 24.83
N SER A 251 -24.48 6.54 25.36
CA SER A 251 -24.87 6.11 26.71
C SER A 251 -23.69 6.17 27.68
N THR A 252 -23.69 7.18 28.55
CA THR A 252 -22.53 7.50 29.39
C THR A 252 -22.62 6.96 30.82
N SER A 253 -23.77 6.44 31.25
CA SER A 253 -24.01 5.98 32.62
C SER A 253 -24.14 4.45 32.77
N THR A 254 -24.41 3.74 31.68
CA THR A 254 -24.62 2.29 31.68
C THR A 254 -23.44 1.54 31.07
N ARG A 255 -23.17 0.33 31.56
CA ARG A 255 -22.16 -0.57 30.98
C ARG A 255 -22.68 -1.15 29.65
N VAL A 256 -21.82 -1.32 28.65
CA VAL A 256 -22.12 -2.12 27.44
C VAL A 256 -22.11 -3.59 27.81
N GLY A 257 -21.14 -4.01 28.64
CA GLY A 257 -21.14 -5.31 29.30
C GLY A 257 -20.28 -6.36 28.60
N THR A 258 -20.14 -6.26 27.28
CA THR A 258 -19.55 -7.29 26.40
C THR A 258 -18.20 -6.92 25.81
N THR A 259 -17.61 -5.78 26.19
CA THR A 259 -16.32 -5.35 25.61
C THR A 259 -15.13 -6.14 26.17
N GLY A 260 -14.17 -6.51 25.32
CA GLY A 260 -12.88 -7.09 25.70
C GLY A 260 -11.72 -6.09 25.69
N THR A 261 -10.55 -6.49 26.18
CA THR A 261 -9.31 -5.67 26.17
C THR A 261 -8.27 -6.14 25.16
N ALA A 262 -8.30 -7.42 24.78
CA ALA A 262 -7.27 -8.07 23.99
C ALA A 262 -7.16 -7.52 22.58
N ILE A 263 -5.97 -7.66 21.99
CA ILE A 263 -5.71 -7.38 20.58
C ILE A 263 -6.69 -8.17 19.69
N GLY A 264 -7.34 -7.47 18.76
CA GLY A 264 -8.37 -8.01 17.88
C GLY A 264 -9.81 -7.77 18.34
N THR A 265 -10.03 -7.35 19.59
CA THR A 265 -11.39 -7.14 20.13
C THR A 265 -12.02 -5.79 19.78
N GLY A 266 -11.24 -4.83 19.27
CA GLY A 266 -11.72 -3.45 19.09
C GLY A 266 -12.94 -3.30 18.16
N LEU A 267 -13.02 -4.09 17.08
CA LEU A 267 -14.16 -4.05 16.16
C LEU A 267 -15.44 -4.58 16.83
N ALA A 268 -15.36 -5.74 17.49
CA ALA A 268 -16.48 -6.31 18.21
C ALA A 268 -16.96 -5.37 19.33
N ASN A 269 -16.04 -4.76 20.08
CA ASN A 269 -16.35 -3.76 21.09
C ASN A 269 -17.06 -2.53 20.50
N THR A 270 -16.53 -1.98 19.41
CA THR A 270 -17.09 -0.81 18.73
C THR A 270 -18.51 -1.10 18.26
N ASN A 271 -18.76 -2.28 17.67
CA ASN A 271 -20.11 -2.70 17.28
C ASN A 271 -21.06 -2.81 18.48
N ALA A 272 -20.60 -3.36 19.60
CA ALA A 272 -21.42 -3.44 20.82
C ALA A 272 -21.77 -2.05 21.38
N ILE A 273 -20.81 -1.12 21.39
CA ILE A 273 -21.04 0.27 21.81
C ILE A 273 -22.07 0.95 20.90
N VAL A 274 -21.93 0.83 19.58
CA VAL A 274 -22.86 1.41 18.60
C VAL A 274 -24.25 0.77 18.70
N SER A 275 -24.32 -0.53 19.00
CA SER A 275 -25.60 -1.23 19.20
C SER A 275 -26.33 -0.77 20.46
N GLN A 276 -25.60 -0.42 21.53
CA GLN A 276 -26.21 0.19 22.71
C GLN A 276 -26.71 1.62 22.41
N SER A 277 -25.95 2.39 21.63
CA SER A 277 -26.31 3.75 21.25
C SER A 277 -25.61 4.20 19.98
N ASN A 278 -26.39 4.50 18.94
CA ASN A 278 -25.91 4.94 17.62
C ASN A 278 -25.84 6.47 17.45
N THR A 279 -25.87 7.24 18.55
CA THR A 279 -25.71 8.71 18.50
C THR A 279 -24.47 9.10 17.71
N ALA A 280 -24.66 9.86 16.62
CA ALA A 280 -23.56 10.30 15.76
C ALA A 280 -22.55 11.19 16.50
N GLY A 281 -21.31 11.22 16.01
CA GLY A 281 -20.25 12.07 16.57
C GLY A 281 -19.76 11.62 17.96
N ARG A 282 -19.83 10.32 18.24
CA ARG A 282 -19.23 9.67 19.42
C ARG A 282 -18.03 8.85 19.00
N ALA A 283 -17.13 8.53 19.93
CA ALA A 283 -15.86 7.86 19.62
C ALA A 283 -16.08 6.59 18.77
N ALA A 284 -16.94 5.67 19.21
CA ALA A 284 -17.23 4.45 18.47
C ALA A 284 -17.94 4.72 17.12
N THR A 285 -19.02 5.51 17.11
CA THR A 285 -19.76 5.82 15.87
C THR A 285 -18.92 6.60 14.85
N GLY A 286 -18.02 7.47 15.31
CA GLY A 286 -17.12 8.27 14.48
C GLY A 286 -16.04 7.41 13.87
N SER A 287 -15.45 6.50 14.64
CA SER A 287 -14.51 5.51 14.11
C SER A 287 -15.16 4.59 13.07
N GLN A 288 -16.39 4.12 13.32
CA GLN A 288 -17.12 3.26 12.37
C GLN A 288 -17.62 4.02 11.13
N ALA A 289 -17.88 5.31 11.25
CA ALA A 289 -18.26 6.16 10.12
C ALA A 289 -17.07 6.54 9.23
N TYR A 290 -15.84 6.41 9.74
CA TYR A 290 -14.65 6.66 8.95
C TYR A 290 -14.53 5.65 7.80
N ARG A 291 -14.15 6.14 6.62
CA ARG A 291 -13.99 5.33 5.40
C ARG A 291 -12.55 5.24 4.92
N GLY A 292 -11.73 6.21 5.33
CA GLY A 292 -10.35 6.34 4.89
C GLY A 292 -10.18 6.58 3.38
N PRO A 293 -8.92 6.67 2.92
CA PRO A 293 -8.59 6.85 1.51
C PRO A 293 -9.19 5.81 0.57
N ASN A 294 -9.31 4.55 1.04
CA ASN A 294 -9.73 3.41 0.20
C ASN A 294 -11.18 2.97 0.43
N ASN A 295 -12.00 3.82 1.06
CA ASN A 295 -13.44 3.62 1.25
C ASN A 295 -13.83 2.28 1.94
N LEU A 296 -13.06 1.87 2.94
CA LEU A 296 -13.31 0.65 3.71
C LEU A 296 -14.28 0.90 4.88
N THR A 297 -15.01 -0.13 5.30
CA THR A 297 -16.11 0.00 6.28
C THR A 297 -15.82 -0.60 7.65
N ASP A 298 -14.66 -1.24 7.81
CA ASP A 298 -14.21 -1.98 8.97
C ASP A 298 -13.23 -1.20 9.85
N TRP A 299 -13.35 0.14 9.86
CA TRP A 299 -12.66 1.01 10.82
C TRP A 299 -13.36 1.01 12.18
N PHE A 300 -12.60 1.05 13.27
CA PHE A 300 -13.15 0.93 14.62
C PHE A 300 -12.32 1.65 15.68
N LEU A 301 -12.89 1.79 16.88
CA LEU A 301 -12.22 2.35 18.05
C LEU A 301 -11.35 1.24 18.69
N PRO A 302 -10.03 1.43 18.85
CA PRO A 302 -9.12 0.39 19.33
C PRO A 302 -9.52 -0.11 20.73
N SER A 303 -9.40 -1.40 21.01
CA SER A 303 -9.43 -1.94 22.37
C SER A 303 -8.24 -1.42 23.19
N LYS A 304 -8.27 -1.65 24.50
CA LYS A 304 -7.21 -1.23 25.44
C LYS A 304 -5.82 -1.69 24.99
N ASP A 305 -5.66 -2.95 24.59
CA ASP A 305 -4.34 -3.50 24.26
C ASP A 305 -3.89 -3.08 22.86
N GLU A 306 -4.82 -2.86 21.92
CA GLU A 306 -4.54 -2.25 20.61
C GLU A 306 -4.09 -0.79 20.76
N LEU A 307 -4.77 -0.02 21.62
CA LEU A 307 -4.39 1.36 21.95
C LEU A 307 -2.99 1.42 22.58
N ASN A 308 -2.63 0.42 23.38
CA ASN A 308 -1.29 0.30 23.96
C ASN A 308 -0.22 0.08 22.90
N GLN A 309 -0.46 -0.77 21.89
CA GLN A 309 0.48 -0.91 20.78
C GLN A 309 0.57 0.37 19.95
N MET A 310 -0.55 1.06 19.72
CA MET A 310 -0.55 2.36 19.04
C MET A 310 0.24 3.42 19.80
N CYS A 311 0.16 3.44 21.15
CA CYS A 311 0.95 4.33 21.99
C CYS A 311 2.46 4.03 21.87
N LYS A 312 2.86 2.75 21.94
CA LYS A 312 4.27 2.36 21.76
C LYS A 312 4.80 2.82 20.41
N TRP A 313 4.04 2.55 19.34
CA TRP A 313 4.38 3.00 18.00
C TRP A 313 4.48 4.52 17.92
N ALA A 314 3.46 5.25 18.40
CA ALA A 314 3.46 6.70 18.40
C ALA A 314 4.67 7.29 19.13
N ARG A 315 5.18 6.61 20.17
CA ARG A 315 6.35 7.04 20.94
C ARG A 315 7.69 6.47 20.45
N GLY A 316 7.70 5.70 19.36
CA GLY A 316 8.90 5.04 18.84
C GLY A 316 9.54 4.04 19.81
N LEU A 317 8.74 3.40 20.67
CA LEU A 317 9.22 2.38 21.60
C LEU A 317 9.36 1.04 20.87
N PRO A 318 10.44 0.28 21.11
CA PRO A 318 10.57 -1.07 20.57
C PRO A 318 9.50 -1.99 21.15
N TRP A 319 9.00 -2.92 20.32
CA TRP A 319 8.13 -3.97 20.82
C TRP A 319 8.96 -5.00 21.61
N THR A 320 8.45 -5.41 22.78
CA THR A 320 9.04 -6.45 23.62
C THR A 320 8.06 -7.61 23.81
N SER A 321 6.81 -7.27 24.13
CA SER A 321 5.69 -8.19 24.18
C SER A 321 4.38 -7.40 24.07
N ASP A 322 3.28 -8.08 23.82
CA ASP A 322 1.96 -7.46 23.79
C ASP A 322 1.56 -6.90 25.16
N SER A 323 1.95 -7.58 26.26
CA SER A 323 1.66 -7.17 27.64
C SER A 323 2.54 -6.04 28.16
N THR A 324 3.67 -5.74 27.52
CA THR A 324 4.50 -4.59 27.91
C THR A 324 3.69 -3.31 27.76
N LEU A 325 3.67 -2.45 28.77
CA LEU A 325 2.94 -1.18 28.69
C LEU A 325 3.77 -0.11 27.95
N CYS A 326 3.07 0.78 27.25
CA CYS A 326 3.66 2.02 26.76
C CYS A 326 4.23 2.83 27.93
N SER A 327 5.32 3.54 27.71
CA SER A 327 6.02 4.30 28.76
C SER A 327 6.52 5.66 28.24
N SER A 328 7.06 6.48 29.13
CA SER A 328 7.65 7.77 28.77
C SER A 328 9.02 7.67 28.09
N GLY A 329 9.56 6.47 27.86
CA GLY A 329 10.94 6.27 27.38
C GLY A 329 11.26 6.72 25.95
N GLY A 330 10.24 7.03 25.13
CA GLY A 330 10.38 7.50 23.75
C GLY A 330 9.84 8.91 23.54
N LEU A 331 9.89 9.42 22.31
CA LEU A 331 9.37 10.75 21.94
C LEU A 331 8.07 10.60 21.15
N LEU A 332 7.05 11.42 21.45
CA LEU A 332 5.80 11.36 20.71
C LEU A 332 6.02 11.74 19.23
N ASN A 333 5.39 10.99 18.32
CA ASN A 333 5.59 11.04 16.87
C ASN A 333 6.99 10.63 16.38
N SER A 334 7.73 9.79 17.11
CA SER A 334 9.03 9.29 16.65
C SER A 334 9.02 7.88 16.06
N GLY A 335 7.89 7.15 16.16
CA GLY A 335 7.74 5.88 15.46
C GLY A 335 7.79 6.04 13.95
N ILE A 336 8.28 5.01 13.26
CA ILE A 336 8.35 5.02 11.79
C ILE A 336 6.95 5.24 11.22
N GLY A 337 6.76 6.35 10.50
CA GLY A 337 5.49 6.75 9.92
C GLY A 337 4.44 7.28 10.90
N ALA A 338 4.75 7.36 12.21
CA ALA A 338 3.85 7.94 13.21
C ALA A 338 3.84 9.46 13.07
N GLN A 339 2.65 10.06 12.97
CA GLN A 339 2.50 11.50 12.86
C GLN A 339 1.13 11.96 13.37
N GLY A 340 1.05 13.24 13.73
CA GLY A 340 -0.19 13.92 14.12
C GLY A 340 -0.78 13.48 15.45
N PHE A 341 -0.07 12.70 16.27
CA PHE A 341 -0.54 12.40 17.63
C PHE A 341 -0.32 13.60 18.54
N GLY A 342 -1.36 13.96 19.29
CA GLY A 342 -1.30 14.99 20.33
C GLY A 342 -0.82 14.41 21.66
N ALA A 343 -0.24 15.28 22.50
CA ALA A 343 0.09 14.96 23.89
C ALA A 343 -1.19 14.96 24.76
N ALA A 344 -2.09 14.02 24.46
CA ALA A 344 -3.42 13.91 25.02
C ALA A 344 -3.72 12.46 25.44
N ALA A 345 -4.84 12.26 26.12
CA ALA A 345 -5.40 10.94 26.36
C ALA A 345 -6.35 10.53 25.23
N TYR A 346 -6.24 9.28 24.81
CA TYR A 346 -7.00 8.68 23.73
C TYR A 346 -7.96 7.63 24.27
N TRP A 347 -9.16 7.57 23.70
CA TRP A 347 -10.14 6.56 24.03
C TRP A 347 -9.76 5.18 23.49
N SER A 348 -10.05 4.16 24.29
CA SER A 348 -10.21 2.78 23.80
C SER A 348 -11.70 2.40 23.77
N SER A 349 -12.04 1.28 23.12
CA SER A 349 -13.37 0.68 23.12
C SER A 349 -13.61 -0.29 24.29
N SER A 350 -12.68 -0.40 25.23
CA SER A 350 -12.78 -1.34 26.34
C SER A 350 -13.36 -0.68 27.59
N GLU A 351 -14.33 -1.33 28.23
CA GLU A 351 -14.80 -0.93 29.55
C GLU A 351 -13.96 -1.56 30.67
N PRO A 352 -13.70 -0.82 31.75
CA PRO A 352 -13.13 -1.40 32.97
C PRO A 352 -14.17 -2.27 33.71
N SER A 353 -13.71 -3.05 34.68
CA SER A 353 -14.59 -3.76 35.62
C SER A 353 -15.03 -2.89 36.79
N VAL A 354 -14.32 -1.79 37.07
CA VAL A 354 -14.48 -1.01 38.31
C VAL A 354 -15.63 0.00 38.30
N ALA A 355 -16.16 0.38 37.13
CA ALA A 355 -17.24 1.36 37.02
C ALA A 355 -18.07 1.20 35.72
N SER A 356 -19.39 1.38 35.82
CA SER A 356 -20.33 1.27 34.67
C SER A 356 -20.35 2.50 33.77
N ASN A 357 -19.94 3.66 34.29
CA ASN A 357 -19.90 4.95 33.60
C ASN A 357 -18.50 5.32 33.09
N ALA A 358 -17.56 4.36 33.09
CA ALA A 358 -16.16 4.59 32.71
C ALA A 358 -15.75 3.75 31.49
N ALA A 359 -14.70 4.19 30.80
CA ALA A 359 -14.04 3.46 29.74
C ALA A 359 -12.51 3.60 29.88
N TRP A 360 -11.76 2.65 29.33
CA TRP A 360 -10.31 2.73 29.33
C TRP A 360 -9.84 3.84 28.38
N SER A 361 -8.92 4.68 28.85
CA SER A 361 -8.17 5.62 28.03
C SER A 361 -6.67 5.49 28.26
N GLN A 362 -5.85 6.03 27.36
CA GLN A 362 -4.40 6.02 27.50
C GLN A 362 -3.80 7.37 27.13
N GLY A 363 -2.94 7.90 28.00
CA GLY A 363 -2.17 9.12 27.77
C GLY A 363 -0.99 8.88 26.85
N PHE A 364 -0.95 9.55 25.70
CA PHE A 364 0.16 9.42 24.74
C PHE A 364 1.40 10.22 25.16
N THR A 365 1.26 11.12 26.14
CA THR A 365 2.37 11.89 26.74
C THR A 365 3.36 11.01 27.50
N ASN A 366 2.89 9.98 28.21
CA ASN A 366 3.72 9.15 29.08
C ASN A 366 3.37 7.65 29.08
N GLY A 367 2.33 7.24 28.34
CA GLY A 367 1.90 5.84 28.24
C GLY A 367 0.91 5.39 29.31
N THR A 368 0.56 6.24 30.28
CA THR A 368 -0.32 5.88 31.41
C THR A 368 -1.71 5.47 30.93
N GLN A 369 -2.22 4.36 31.44
CA GLN A 369 -3.58 3.89 31.18
C GLN A 369 -4.49 4.25 32.36
N TYR A 370 -5.72 4.66 32.06
CA TYR A 370 -6.72 5.08 33.02
C TYR A 370 -7.97 4.21 32.87
N ASP A 371 -8.47 3.66 33.97
CA ASP A 371 -9.61 2.73 34.05
C ASP A 371 -10.86 3.35 34.70
N SER A 372 -10.79 4.63 35.04
CA SER A 372 -11.86 5.37 35.75
C SER A 372 -12.29 6.62 34.97
N THR A 373 -11.92 6.69 33.70
CA THR A 373 -12.22 7.82 32.82
C THR A 373 -13.70 7.84 32.48
N THR A 374 -14.41 8.91 32.87
CA THR A 374 -15.86 9.01 32.71
C THR A 374 -16.26 9.14 31.24
N LYS A 375 -17.25 8.35 30.80
CA LYS A 375 -17.78 8.38 29.42
C LYS A 375 -18.41 9.72 29.04
N SER A 376 -18.81 10.52 30.05
CA SER A 376 -19.32 11.88 29.93
C SER A 376 -18.22 12.93 29.73
N SER A 377 -16.96 12.53 29.63
CA SER A 377 -15.85 13.40 29.27
C SER A 377 -15.45 13.15 27.82
N THR A 378 -14.71 14.08 27.23
CA THR A 378 -14.25 13.96 25.85
C THR A 378 -12.75 13.72 25.79
N TYR A 379 -12.33 12.78 24.93
CA TYR A 379 -10.93 12.44 24.70
C TYR A 379 -10.67 12.17 23.23
N TRP A 380 -9.39 12.08 22.89
CA TRP A 380 -8.95 11.93 21.51
C TRP A 380 -9.25 10.54 20.99
N VAL A 381 -9.45 10.42 19.68
CA VAL A 381 -9.74 9.16 19.01
C VAL A 381 -8.88 9.09 17.77
N ARG A 382 -8.30 7.91 17.52
CA ARG A 382 -7.76 7.55 16.21
C ARG A 382 -8.35 6.19 15.80
N PRO A 383 -9.18 6.13 14.75
CA PRO A 383 -9.70 4.88 14.24
C PRO A 383 -8.57 3.98 13.79
N ILE A 384 -8.76 2.67 13.99
CA ILE A 384 -7.84 1.64 13.50
C ILE A 384 -8.60 0.59 12.70
N ARG A 385 -7.86 -0.25 11.98
CA ARG A 385 -8.37 -1.40 11.23
C ARG A 385 -7.45 -2.60 11.43
N ALA A 386 -8.01 -3.80 11.43
CA ALA A 386 -7.29 -5.07 11.51
C ALA A 386 -7.41 -5.82 10.18
N PHE A 387 -6.33 -6.48 9.74
CA PHE A 387 -6.30 -7.27 8.50
C PHE A 387 -5.22 -8.34 8.46
#